data_AF-A0A368FNZ0-F1
#
_entry.id   AF-A0A368FNZ0-F1
#
_cell.length_a   1.000
_cell.length_b   1.000
_cell.length_c   1.000
_cell.angle_alpha   90.00
_cell.angle_beta   90.00
_cell.angle_gamma   90.00
#
_symmetry.space_group_name_H-M   'P 1'
#
loop_
_entity.id
_entity.type
_entity.pdbx_description
1 polymer ?
#
loop_
_entity_poly.entity_id
_entity_poly.type
_entity_poly.pdbx_seq_one_letter_code
_entity_poly.pdbx_strand_id
1 'polypeptide(L)'
;MDFPQYGIAVVRFIGAPNPLAKLFSEFDAPSHLNDLIDCIIPSTINVESVAYASEAKKLIIVVDKQTTNFELSEITTKNCSKMKELDPDGDFVRGVLVTLAPSNAKIQGFIDYEEEPYDYVCRYFAPWVGIDEDPATGSAQCALAPFWAAVLGKSVLYAFQSYPNRGAQFRIQLRDSNRLALLGKSVTVLQGQLHLNEAVFY
;
A
#
# COMPACT_ATOMS: atom_id res chain seq x y z
N MET A 1 4.58 4.90 16.93
CA MET A 1 5.80 5.50 16.35
C MET A 1 5.42 6.74 15.55
N ASP A 2 6.31 7.73 15.46
CA ASP A 2 6.08 8.98 14.73
C ASP A 2 6.76 8.90 13.35
N PHE A 3 5.96 8.91 12.29
CA PHE A 3 6.38 8.69 10.91
C PHE A 3 6.12 9.92 10.03
N PRO A 4 6.86 10.12 8.92
CA PRO A 4 6.55 11.18 7.97
C PRO A 4 5.25 10.91 7.21
N GLN A 5 4.58 11.97 6.75
CA GLN A 5 3.59 11.88 5.69
C GLN A 5 4.27 12.20 4.35
N TYR A 6 4.08 11.34 3.34
CA TYR A 6 4.64 11.59 2.00
C TYR A 6 3.72 12.47 1.17
N GLY A 7 4.30 13.33 0.33
CA GLY A 7 3.57 14.06 -0.69
C GLY A 7 2.96 13.12 -1.74
N ILE A 8 1.69 13.34 -2.08
CA ILE A 8 0.93 12.51 -3.02
C ILE A 8 0.57 13.30 -4.28
N ALA A 9 0.83 12.71 -5.44
CA ALA A 9 0.34 13.16 -6.73
C ALA A 9 -0.48 12.05 -7.39
N VAL A 10 -1.51 12.40 -8.15
CA VAL A 10 -2.28 11.44 -8.94
C VAL A 10 -1.78 11.39 -10.38
N VAL A 11 -1.87 10.20 -10.98
CA VAL A 11 -1.36 9.95 -12.32
C VAL A 11 -2.48 10.15 -13.34
N ARG A 12 -2.20 10.93 -14.38
CA ARG A 12 -3.10 11.15 -15.50
C ARG A 12 -2.80 10.18 -16.64
N PHE A 13 -3.82 9.42 -17.04
CA PHE A 13 -3.80 8.62 -18.26
C PHE A 13 -4.53 9.38 -19.37
N ILE A 14 -3.93 9.44 -20.56
CA ILE A 14 -4.47 10.18 -21.69
C ILE A 14 -5.87 9.64 -22.04
N GLY A 15 -6.87 10.52 -22.07
CA GLY A 15 -8.25 10.17 -22.43
C GLY A 15 -9.12 9.65 -21.28
N ALA A 16 -8.60 9.56 -20.06
CA ALA A 16 -9.37 9.16 -18.88
C ALA A 16 -9.49 10.31 -17.86
N PRO A 17 -10.70 10.69 -17.41
CA PRO A 17 -10.85 11.67 -16.34
C PRO A 17 -10.35 11.09 -15.01
N ASN A 18 -9.58 11.87 -14.25
CA ASN A 18 -9.12 11.45 -12.92
C ASN A 18 -10.06 12.01 -11.83
N PRO A 19 -10.81 11.16 -11.11
CA PRO A 19 -11.75 11.61 -10.08
C PRO A 19 -11.06 12.29 -8.88
N LEU A 20 -9.75 12.12 -8.72
CA LEU A 20 -8.96 12.62 -7.60
C LEU A 20 -8.16 13.89 -7.93
N ALA A 21 -8.26 14.42 -9.16
CA ALA A 21 -7.55 15.62 -9.62
C ALA A 21 -7.84 16.89 -8.79
N LYS A 22 -8.96 16.93 -8.07
CA LYS A 22 -9.31 18.04 -7.17
C LYS A 22 -8.61 17.95 -5.81
N LEU A 23 -8.14 16.77 -5.43
CA LEU A 23 -7.55 16.49 -4.12
C LEU A 23 -6.02 16.51 -4.16
N PHE A 24 -5.42 16.18 -5.31
CA PHE A 24 -3.98 16.02 -5.47
C PHE A 24 -3.49 16.67 -6.76
N SER A 25 -2.20 17.06 -6.79
CA SER A 25 -1.53 17.47 -8.01
C SER A 25 -1.44 16.33 -9.02
N GLU A 26 -1.39 16.66 -10.31
CA GLU A 26 -1.37 15.68 -11.41
C GLU A 26 -0.06 15.68 -12.20
N PHE A 27 0.33 14.51 -12.70
CA PHE A 27 1.38 14.36 -13.72
C PHE A 27 1.04 13.24 -14.71
N ASP A 28 1.63 13.30 -15.90
CA ASP A 28 1.38 12.29 -16.94
C ASP A 28 2.02 10.94 -16.62
N ALA A 29 1.26 9.87 -16.87
CA ALA A 29 1.74 8.51 -16.72
C ALA A 29 3.01 8.25 -17.56
N PRO A 30 4.08 7.67 -16.99
CA PRO A 30 5.16 7.11 -17.77
C PRO A 30 4.65 6.02 -18.71
N SER A 31 5.29 5.86 -19.87
CA SER A 31 4.83 4.95 -20.93
C SER A 31 4.70 3.49 -20.51
N HIS A 32 5.56 3.03 -19.59
CA HIS A 32 5.60 1.65 -19.09
C HIS A 32 4.64 1.39 -17.92
N LEU A 33 3.93 2.43 -17.43
CA LEU A 33 3.14 2.30 -16.20
C LEU A 33 1.94 1.36 -16.37
N ASN A 34 1.28 1.39 -17.54
CA ASN A 34 0.18 0.46 -17.83
C ASN A 34 0.66 -0.99 -17.81
N ASP A 35 1.80 -1.28 -18.44
CA ASP A 35 2.38 -2.62 -18.46
C ASP A 35 2.70 -3.09 -17.03
N LEU A 36 3.16 -2.18 -16.15
CA LEU A 36 3.46 -2.49 -14.76
C LEU A 36 2.18 -2.80 -13.96
N ILE A 37 1.11 -2.04 -14.17
CA ILE A 37 -0.21 -2.29 -13.56
C ILE A 37 -0.76 -3.64 -14.03
N ASP A 38 -0.70 -3.94 -15.32
CA ASP A 38 -1.18 -5.20 -15.91
C ASP A 38 -0.37 -6.42 -15.43
N CYS A 39 0.86 -6.22 -14.97
CA CYS A 39 1.64 -7.29 -14.35
C CYS A 39 1.06 -7.72 -12.99
N ILE A 40 0.50 -6.78 -12.23
CA ILE A 40 0.12 -7.04 -10.85
C ILE A 40 -1.39 -7.17 -10.66
N ILE A 41 -2.20 -6.40 -11.38
CA ILE A 41 -3.65 -6.40 -11.24
C ILE A 41 -4.25 -7.43 -12.22
N PRO A 42 -4.96 -8.46 -11.73
CA PRO A 42 -5.72 -9.36 -12.59
C PRO A 42 -6.79 -8.59 -13.37
N SER A 43 -7.07 -9.03 -14.60
CA SER A 43 -8.11 -8.42 -15.46
C SER A 43 -9.53 -8.48 -14.88
N THR A 44 -9.74 -9.23 -13.80
CA THR A 44 -10.99 -9.31 -13.06
C THR A 44 -11.18 -8.17 -12.06
N ILE A 45 -10.13 -7.41 -11.75
CA ILE A 45 -10.17 -6.28 -10.81
C ILE A 45 -10.04 -4.98 -11.59
N ASN A 46 -11.01 -4.09 -11.42
CA ASN A 46 -10.99 -2.78 -12.04
C ASN A 46 -10.10 -1.82 -11.26
N VAL A 47 -9.26 -1.05 -11.97
CA VAL A 47 -8.48 0.05 -11.39
C VAL A 47 -9.29 1.35 -11.54
N GLU A 48 -9.57 2.01 -10.41
CA GLU A 48 -10.31 3.29 -10.39
C GLU A 48 -9.39 4.49 -10.60
N SER A 49 -8.20 4.45 -10.01
CA SER A 49 -7.22 5.54 -10.11
C SER A 49 -5.83 5.08 -9.74
N VAL A 50 -4.84 5.89 -10.09
CA VAL A 50 -3.44 5.67 -9.73
C VAL A 50 -2.88 6.94 -9.12
N ALA A 51 -2.17 6.78 -8.01
CA ALA A 51 -1.44 7.84 -7.33
C ALA A 51 0.00 7.42 -7.08
N TYR A 52 0.82 8.36 -6.65
CA TYR A 52 2.25 8.17 -6.52
C TYR A 52 2.82 9.04 -5.40
N ALA A 53 3.61 8.41 -4.54
CA ALA A 53 4.40 9.08 -3.52
C ALA A 53 5.86 9.13 -3.97
N SER A 54 6.27 10.25 -4.57
CA SER A 54 7.56 10.40 -5.24
C SER A 54 8.76 10.28 -4.32
N GLU A 55 8.66 10.82 -3.09
CA GLU A 55 9.70 10.76 -2.06
C GLU A 55 10.12 9.33 -1.70
N ALA A 56 9.17 8.39 -1.80
CA ALA A 56 9.38 6.98 -1.47
C ALA A 56 9.35 6.06 -2.69
N LYS A 57 9.15 6.61 -3.91
CA LYS A 57 8.93 5.86 -5.15
C LYS A 57 7.85 4.78 -5.01
N LYS A 58 6.73 5.12 -4.37
CA LYS A 58 5.62 4.19 -4.14
C LYS A 58 4.47 4.48 -5.09
N LEU A 59 4.15 3.52 -5.94
CA LEU A 59 2.96 3.54 -6.78
C LEU A 59 1.75 3.09 -5.95
N ILE A 60 0.66 3.83 -6.02
CA ILE A 60 -0.61 3.55 -5.34
C ILE A 60 -1.63 3.24 -6.43
N ILE A 61 -2.02 1.98 -6.55
CA ILE A 61 -3.06 1.50 -7.46
C ILE A 61 -4.34 1.36 -6.64
N VAL A 62 -5.33 2.20 -6.94
CA VAL A 62 -6.63 2.18 -6.27
C VAL A 62 -7.57 1.30 -7.09
N VAL A 63 -8.02 0.21 -6.50
CA VAL A 63 -8.97 -0.70 -7.14
C VAL A 63 -10.40 -0.38 -6.73
N ASP A 64 -11.34 -0.88 -7.52
CA ASP A 64 -12.78 -0.74 -7.32
C ASP A 64 -13.21 -1.04 -5.88
N LYS A 65 -14.06 -0.18 -5.33
CA LYS A 65 -14.53 -0.26 -3.93
C LYS A 65 -15.48 -1.44 -3.65
N GLN A 66 -15.86 -2.23 -4.65
CA GLN A 66 -16.70 -3.43 -4.56
C GLN A 66 -15.84 -4.70 -4.56
N THR A 67 -14.56 -4.61 -4.93
CA THR A 67 -13.56 -5.70 -4.82
C THR A 67 -13.65 -6.35 -3.45
N THR A 68 -13.82 -7.67 -3.41
CA THR A 68 -13.93 -8.47 -2.18
C THR A 68 -12.56 -8.86 -1.66
N ASN A 69 -12.47 -9.29 -0.39
CA ASN A 69 -11.23 -9.84 0.16
C ASN A 69 -10.75 -11.07 -0.62
N PHE A 70 -11.68 -11.87 -1.17
CA PHE A 70 -11.36 -12.99 -2.05
C PHE A 70 -10.66 -12.51 -3.33
N GLU A 71 -11.26 -11.58 -4.07
CA GLU A 71 -10.65 -11.04 -5.30
C GLU A 71 -9.31 -10.35 -5.01
N LEU A 72 -9.21 -9.57 -3.94
CA LEU A 72 -7.95 -8.93 -3.53
C LEU A 72 -6.86 -9.97 -3.24
N SER A 73 -7.22 -11.17 -2.74
CA SER A 73 -6.28 -12.25 -2.45
C SER A 73 -5.75 -12.95 -3.71
N GLU A 74 -6.46 -12.87 -4.84
CA GLU A 74 -6.05 -13.45 -6.12
C GLU A 74 -4.88 -12.71 -6.77
N ILE A 75 -4.51 -11.52 -6.28
CA ILE A 75 -3.27 -10.85 -6.70
C ILE A 75 -2.08 -11.72 -6.26
N THR A 76 -1.20 -12.11 -7.19
CA THR A 76 -0.09 -13.03 -6.90
C THR A 76 1.27 -12.38 -7.10
N THR A 77 2.30 -12.92 -6.44
CA THR A 77 3.69 -12.49 -6.60
C THR A 77 4.37 -13.05 -7.86
N LYS A 78 3.67 -13.85 -8.69
CA LYS A 78 4.26 -14.54 -9.85
C LYS A 78 4.92 -13.59 -10.85
N ASN A 79 4.41 -12.38 -10.97
CA ASN A 79 4.88 -11.38 -11.94
C ASN A 79 5.84 -10.35 -11.32
N CYS A 80 6.31 -10.52 -10.08
CA CYS A 80 7.27 -9.62 -9.44
C CYS A 80 8.60 -9.50 -10.22
N SER A 81 9.03 -10.57 -10.89
CA SER A 81 10.19 -10.51 -11.80
C SER A 81 9.93 -9.62 -13.01
N LYS A 82 8.75 -9.70 -13.61
CA LYS A 82 8.35 -8.88 -14.77
C LYS A 82 8.22 -7.39 -14.40
N MET A 83 7.80 -7.09 -13.17
CA MET A 83 7.82 -5.71 -12.67
C MET A 83 9.23 -5.12 -12.68
N LYS A 84 10.24 -5.91 -12.29
CA LYS A 84 11.65 -5.49 -12.37
C LYS A 84 12.13 -5.40 -13.82
N GLU A 85 11.64 -6.21 -14.74
CA GLU A 85 12.01 -6.05 -16.17
C GLU A 85 11.51 -4.72 -16.76
N LEU A 86 10.37 -4.21 -16.28
CA LEU A 86 9.77 -2.95 -16.73
C LEU A 86 10.43 -1.71 -16.10
N ASP A 87 10.97 -1.82 -14.88
CA ASP A 87 11.77 -0.78 -14.22
C ASP A 87 12.99 -1.42 -13.52
N PRO A 88 14.05 -1.79 -14.26
CA PRO A 88 15.17 -2.58 -13.73
C PRO A 88 15.87 -2.00 -12.52
N ASP A 89 16.07 -0.68 -12.52
CA ASP A 89 16.81 0.02 -11.48
C ASP A 89 15.91 0.51 -10.33
N GLY A 90 14.58 0.38 -10.48
CA GLY A 90 13.61 0.94 -9.56
C GLY A 90 13.72 2.46 -9.50
N ASP A 91 13.97 3.08 -10.64
CA ASP A 91 14.19 4.52 -10.76
C ASP A 91 12.87 5.27 -10.61
N PHE A 92 11.78 4.67 -11.06
CA PHE A 92 10.44 5.21 -10.92
C PHE A 92 9.67 4.53 -9.78
N VAL A 93 9.70 3.20 -9.67
CA VAL A 93 8.95 2.44 -8.66
C VAL A 93 9.88 1.59 -7.81
N ARG A 94 9.76 1.71 -6.49
CA ARG A 94 10.40 0.81 -5.52
C ARG A 94 9.40 0.03 -4.68
N GLY A 95 8.12 0.37 -4.76
CA GLY A 95 7.05 -0.38 -4.13
C GLY A 95 5.70 -0.08 -4.77
N VAL A 96 4.85 -1.09 -4.87
CA VAL A 96 3.50 -1.02 -5.39
C VAL A 96 2.52 -1.34 -4.29
N LEU A 97 1.61 -0.40 -4.05
CA LEU A 97 0.49 -0.50 -3.13
C LEU A 97 -0.77 -0.77 -3.95
N VAL A 98 -1.45 -1.87 -3.71
CA VAL A 98 -2.80 -2.10 -4.25
C VAL A 98 -3.79 -1.86 -3.12
N THR A 99 -4.74 -0.94 -3.28
CA THR A 99 -5.56 -0.47 -2.15
C THR A 99 -6.99 -0.12 -2.55
N LEU A 100 -7.91 -0.20 -1.58
CA LEU A 100 -9.28 0.27 -1.72
C LEU A 100 -9.85 0.74 -0.36
N ALA A 101 -10.87 1.58 -0.42
CA ALA A 101 -11.79 1.82 0.69
C ALA A 101 -13.11 1.09 0.38
N PRO A 102 -13.45 0.02 1.10
CA PRO A 102 -14.59 -0.83 0.73
C PRO A 102 -15.93 -0.11 0.89
N SER A 103 -16.82 -0.28 -0.08
CA SER A 103 -18.18 0.28 -0.04
C SER A 103 -19.06 -0.35 1.04
N ASN A 104 -18.83 -1.64 1.35
CA ASN A 104 -19.42 -2.39 2.44
C ASN A 104 -18.40 -3.39 3.00
N ALA A 105 -17.57 -2.93 3.93
CA ALA A 105 -16.50 -3.70 4.56
C ALA A 105 -16.97 -5.08 5.10
N LYS A 106 -18.16 -5.15 5.71
CA LYS A 106 -18.67 -6.41 6.29
C LYS A 106 -18.99 -7.45 5.23
N ILE A 107 -19.71 -7.08 4.18
CA ILE A 107 -20.05 -8.01 3.08
C ILE A 107 -18.80 -8.42 2.30
N GLN A 108 -17.86 -7.49 2.13
CA GLN A 108 -16.64 -7.72 1.36
C GLN A 108 -15.54 -8.47 2.13
N GLY A 109 -15.70 -8.68 3.45
CA GLY A 109 -14.74 -9.41 4.28
C GLY A 109 -13.56 -8.57 4.78
N PHE A 110 -13.75 -7.27 4.95
CA PHE A 110 -12.76 -6.30 5.45
C PHE A 110 -13.12 -5.78 6.84
N ILE A 111 -13.33 -6.70 7.76
CA ILE A 111 -13.56 -6.45 9.18
C ILE A 111 -12.47 -7.15 10.01
N ASP A 112 -12.22 -6.66 11.21
CA ASP A 112 -11.37 -7.37 12.16
C ASP A 112 -12.13 -8.46 12.94
N TYR A 113 -11.46 -9.08 13.91
CA TYR A 113 -12.03 -10.16 14.72
C TYR A 113 -13.13 -9.69 15.68
N GLU A 114 -13.24 -8.38 15.93
CA GLU A 114 -14.32 -7.75 16.71
C GLU A 114 -15.44 -7.23 15.79
N GLU A 115 -15.40 -7.61 14.50
CA GLU A 115 -16.28 -7.12 13.44
C GLU A 115 -16.17 -5.62 13.14
N GLU A 116 -15.08 -4.95 13.56
CA GLU A 116 -14.87 -3.53 13.24
C GLU A 116 -14.41 -3.38 11.78
N PRO A 117 -15.08 -2.55 10.97
CA PRO A 117 -14.71 -2.34 9.58
C PRO A 117 -13.43 -1.50 9.45
N TYR A 118 -12.58 -1.88 8.50
CA TYR A 118 -11.44 -1.05 8.11
C TYR A 118 -11.89 0.09 7.19
N ASP A 119 -11.32 1.28 7.38
CA ASP A 119 -11.52 2.44 6.50
C ASP A 119 -10.91 2.19 5.11
N TYR A 120 -9.76 1.54 5.07
CA TYR A 120 -9.13 1.08 3.83
C TYR A 120 -8.31 -0.18 4.04
N VAL A 121 -8.06 -0.89 2.95
CA VAL A 121 -7.27 -2.11 2.90
C VAL A 121 -6.20 -1.97 1.82
N CYS A 122 -5.04 -2.58 2.03
CA CYS A 122 -3.98 -2.60 1.03
C CYS A 122 -3.21 -3.92 0.99
N ARG A 123 -2.47 -4.13 -0.10
CA ARG A 123 -1.35 -5.08 -0.22
C ARG A 123 -0.11 -4.31 -0.68
N TYR A 124 1.08 -4.77 -0.31
CA TYR A 124 2.33 -4.07 -0.62
C TYR A 124 3.37 -5.01 -1.23
N PHE A 125 3.80 -4.69 -2.45
CA PHE A 125 4.75 -5.46 -3.25
C PHE A 125 6.00 -4.63 -3.50
N ALA A 126 7.19 -5.15 -3.19
CA ALA A 126 8.42 -4.36 -3.26
C ALA A 126 9.63 -5.17 -3.77
N PRO A 127 9.53 -5.79 -4.97
CA PRO A 127 10.57 -6.69 -5.46
C PRO A 127 11.96 -6.02 -5.62
N TRP A 128 12.00 -4.71 -5.80
CA TRP A 128 13.23 -3.91 -5.86
C TRP A 128 14.03 -3.84 -4.56
N VAL A 129 13.40 -4.16 -3.41
CA VAL A 129 14.09 -4.26 -2.11
C VAL A 129 14.24 -5.71 -1.65
N GLY A 130 14.05 -6.67 -2.56
CA GLY A 130 14.21 -8.10 -2.29
C GLY A 130 13.02 -8.77 -1.61
N ILE A 131 11.86 -8.12 -1.59
CA ILE A 131 10.63 -8.64 -0.96
C ILE A 131 9.51 -8.61 -2.01
N ASP A 132 9.06 -9.78 -2.47
CA ASP A 132 7.97 -9.84 -3.44
C ASP A 132 6.67 -9.23 -2.90
N GLU A 133 6.30 -9.57 -1.66
CA GLU A 133 5.18 -8.98 -0.92
C GLU A 133 5.52 -8.92 0.59
N ASP A 134 5.25 -7.79 1.24
CA ASP A 134 5.50 -7.61 2.67
C ASP A 134 4.17 -7.67 3.45
N PRO A 135 4.06 -8.47 4.54
CA PRO A 135 2.83 -8.58 5.31
C PRO A 135 2.48 -7.38 6.19
N ALA A 136 3.44 -6.50 6.52
CA ALA A 136 3.21 -5.40 7.46
C ALA A 136 4.24 -4.27 7.28
N THR A 137 3.84 -3.16 6.66
CA THR A 137 4.80 -2.12 6.26
C THR A 137 4.40 -0.75 6.77
N GLY A 138 5.08 -0.25 7.82
CA GLY A 138 4.82 1.10 8.33
C GLY A 138 5.09 2.21 7.30
N SER A 139 6.12 2.04 6.47
CA SER A 139 6.44 3.02 5.41
C SER A 139 5.40 3.04 4.28
N ALA A 140 4.64 1.98 4.06
CA ALA A 140 3.50 1.98 3.14
C ALA A 140 2.40 2.92 3.65
N GLN A 141 2.14 2.89 4.96
CA GLN A 141 1.13 3.74 5.59
C GLN A 141 1.50 5.23 5.56
N CYS A 142 2.80 5.56 5.44
CA CYS A 142 3.27 6.93 5.22
C CYS A 142 2.79 7.53 3.87
N ALA A 143 2.46 6.68 2.90
CA ALA A 143 1.84 7.07 1.63
C ALA A 143 0.31 6.93 1.66
N LEU A 144 -0.19 5.80 2.17
CA LEU A 144 -1.63 5.48 2.13
C LEU A 144 -2.46 6.34 3.08
N ALA A 145 -1.96 6.65 4.27
CA ALA A 145 -2.71 7.43 5.23
C ALA A 145 -3.02 8.85 4.75
N PRO A 146 -2.05 9.68 4.27
CA PRO A 146 -2.38 10.99 3.71
C PRO A 146 -3.27 10.90 2.47
N PHE A 147 -3.09 9.86 1.64
CA PHE A 147 -3.97 9.61 0.49
C PHE A 147 -5.43 9.37 0.93
N TRP A 148 -5.67 8.36 1.76
CA TRP A 148 -7.03 8.01 2.19
C TRP A 148 -7.64 9.04 3.13
N ALA A 149 -6.85 9.75 3.92
CA ALA A 149 -7.34 10.86 4.75
C ALA A 149 -7.98 11.96 3.89
N ALA A 150 -7.33 12.35 2.80
CA ALA A 150 -7.85 13.36 1.88
C ALA A 150 -9.09 12.85 1.12
N VAL A 151 -9.09 11.58 0.70
CA VAL A 151 -10.22 10.97 -0.03
C VAL A 151 -11.46 10.79 0.87
N LEU A 152 -11.26 10.32 2.11
CA LEU A 152 -12.35 10.00 3.04
C LEU A 152 -12.75 11.18 3.95
N GLY A 153 -11.96 12.27 3.97
CA GLY A 153 -12.16 13.40 4.87
C GLY A 153 -11.95 13.04 6.34
N LYS A 154 -10.99 12.16 6.66
CA LYS A 154 -10.73 11.64 8.01
C LYS A 154 -9.28 11.88 8.43
N SER A 155 -9.05 12.22 9.71
CA SER A 155 -7.71 12.35 10.31
C SER A 155 -7.29 11.16 11.18
N VAL A 156 -8.26 10.30 11.54
CA VAL A 156 -8.04 9.02 12.21
C VAL A 156 -8.55 7.94 11.28
N LEU A 157 -7.70 6.95 11.00
CA LEU A 157 -7.97 5.85 10.08
C LEU A 157 -7.68 4.51 10.74
N TYR A 158 -8.48 3.52 10.40
CA TYR A 158 -8.22 2.12 10.71
C TYR A 158 -7.97 1.34 9.42
N ALA A 159 -6.76 0.81 9.28
CA ALA A 159 -6.31 0.18 8.04
C ALA A 159 -5.92 -1.28 8.24
N PHE A 160 -6.05 -2.06 7.18
CA PHE A 160 -5.54 -3.44 7.13
C PHE A 160 -4.60 -3.62 5.94
N GLN A 161 -3.37 -4.06 6.21
CA GLN A 161 -2.48 -4.58 5.18
C GLN A 161 -2.72 -6.09 5.08
N SER A 162 -3.44 -6.49 4.04
CA SER A 162 -3.75 -7.88 3.74
C SER A 162 -2.51 -8.59 3.19
N TYR A 163 -2.36 -9.86 3.56
CA TYR A 163 -1.33 -10.76 3.06
C TYR A 163 -1.88 -12.20 3.13
N PRO A 164 -1.55 -13.12 2.21
CA PRO A 164 -2.06 -14.50 2.27
C PRO A 164 -1.94 -15.15 3.66
N ASN A 165 -3.09 -15.46 4.26
CA ASN A 165 -3.24 -16.10 5.59
C ASN A 165 -2.77 -15.28 6.81
N ARG A 166 -2.41 -13.99 6.66
CA ARG A 166 -2.03 -13.09 7.77
C ARG A 166 -2.28 -11.63 7.37
N GLY A 167 -1.64 -10.70 8.07
CA GLY A 167 -1.68 -9.28 7.73
C GLY A 167 -1.35 -8.44 8.94
N ALA A 168 -1.53 -7.12 8.81
CA ALA A 168 -1.34 -6.19 9.91
C ALA A 168 -2.43 -5.13 9.95
N GLN A 169 -2.90 -4.89 11.17
CA GLN A 169 -3.84 -3.83 11.51
C GLN A 169 -3.07 -2.58 11.92
N PHE A 170 -3.47 -1.43 11.39
CA PHE A 170 -2.88 -0.14 11.72
C PHE A 170 -3.97 0.82 12.18
N ARG A 171 -3.87 1.32 13.41
CA ARG A 171 -4.55 2.54 13.83
C ARG A 171 -3.65 3.71 13.53
N ILE A 172 -4.19 4.68 12.80
CA ILE A 172 -3.42 5.77 12.22
C ILE A 172 -4.05 7.09 12.63
N GLN A 173 -3.21 8.02 13.08
CA GLN A 173 -3.63 9.40 13.33
C GLN A 173 -2.69 10.35 12.60
N LEU A 174 -3.24 11.12 11.66
CA LEU A 174 -2.53 12.21 11.00
C LEU A 174 -2.37 13.38 11.98
N ARG A 175 -1.24 14.09 11.87
CA ARG A 175 -0.91 15.26 12.68
C ARG A 175 -0.59 16.44 11.77
N ASP A 176 -0.93 17.64 12.23
CA ASP A 176 -0.69 18.90 11.49
C ASP A 176 0.80 19.16 11.20
N SER A 177 1.70 18.51 11.93
CA SER A 177 3.16 18.62 11.77
C SER A 177 3.72 17.87 10.56
N ASN A 178 2.90 17.47 9.59
CA ASN A 178 3.27 16.56 8.49
C ASN A 178 3.84 15.21 8.97
N ARG A 179 3.35 14.76 10.12
CA ARG A 179 3.70 13.47 10.75
C ARG A 179 2.46 12.64 10.97
N LEU A 180 2.62 11.33 11.15
CA LEU A 180 1.53 10.46 11.52
C LEU A 180 1.96 9.50 12.63
N ALA A 181 1.03 9.19 13.51
CA ALA A 181 1.18 8.14 14.50
C ALA A 181 0.68 6.82 13.93
N LEU A 182 1.53 5.80 13.94
CA LEU A 182 1.13 4.41 13.69
C LEU A 182 1.11 3.63 15.00
N LEU A 183 0.00 2.92 15.21
CA LEU A 183 -0.19 1.97 16.29
C LEU A 183 -0.64 0.62 15.71
N GLY A 184 -0.05 -0.46 16.22
CA GLY A 184 -0.41 -1.83 15.89
C GLY A 184 -0.10 -2.73 17.09
N LYS A 185 -0.76 -3.89 17.16
CA LYS A 185 -0.49 -4.89 18.21
C LYS A 185 0.79 -5.66 17.87
N SER A 186 1.55 -6.04 18.89
CA SER A 186 2.76 -6.87 18.76
C SER A 186 2.71 -8.04 19.73
N VAL A 187 3.24 -9.19 19.33
CA VAL A 187 3.37 -10.38 20.18
C VAL A 187 4.82 -10.83 20.18
N THR A 188 5.34 -11.18 21.36
CA THR A 188 6.69 -11.76 21.47
C THR A 188 6.64 -13.21 21.03
N VAL A 189 7.37 -13.55 19.97
CA VAL A 189 7.43 -14.93 19.43
C VAL A 189 8.62 -15.73 19.96
N LEU A 190 9.72 -15.04 20.30
CA LEU A 190 10.94 -15.65 20.83
C LEU A 190 11.63 -14.65 21.76
N GLN A 191 12.15 -15.15 22.88
CA GLN A 191 13.02 -14.43 23.79
C GLN A 191 14.22 -15.30 24.13
N GLY A 192 15.43 -14.76 24.08
CA GLY A 192 16.65 -15.52 24.31
C GLY A 192 17.90 -14.65 24.41
N GLN A 193 19.07 -15.28 24.47
CA GLN A 193 20.39 -14.64 24.54
C GLN A 193 21.24 -15.12 23.36
N LEU A 194 21.91 -14.19 22.66
CA LEU A 194 22.90 -14.52 21.63
C LEU A 194 24.30 -14.46 22.23
N HIS A 195 25.03 -15.57 22.16
CA HIS A 195 26.44 -15.65 22.55
C HIS A 195 27.29 -15.73 21.28
N LEU A 196 28.28 -14.84 21.16
CA LEU A 196 29.31 -14.94 20.14
C LEU A 196 30.50 -15.70 20.74
N ASN A 197 30.96 -16.75 20.08
CA ASN A 197 32.09 -17.56 20.57
C ASN A 197 33.42 -16.79 20.49
N GLU A 198 33.55 -15.88 19.53
CA GLU A 198 34.68 -14.96 19.39
C GLU A 198 34.17 -13.59 18.94
N ALA A 199 34.84 -12.52 19.36
CA ALA A 199 34.51 -11.17 18.94
C ALA A 199 35.06 -10.91 17.53
N VAL A 200 34.24 -11.07 16.51
CA VAL A 200 34.58 -10.65 15.15
C VAL A 200 34.25 -9.16 15.03
N PHE A 201 35.27 -8.33 15.24
CA PHE A 201 35.21 -6.91 14.89
C PHE A 201 35.61 -6.78 13.42
N TYR A 202 34.70 -6.23 12.60
CA TYR A 202 34.99 -5.80 11.23
C TYR A 202 35.37 -4.32 11.23
#